data_AF-A0A6S6G1G8-F1
#
_entry.id   AF-A0A6S6G1G8-F1
#
_cell.length_a   1.000
_cell.length_b   1.000
_cell.length_c   1.000
_cell.angle_alpha   90.00
_cell.angle_beta   90.00
_cell.angle_gamma   90.00
#
_symmetry.space_group_name_H-M   'P 1'
#
loop_
_entity.id
_entity.type
_entity.pdbx_description
1 polymer ?
#
loop_
_entity_poly.entity_id
_entity_poly.type
_entity_poly.pdbx_seq_one_letter_code
_entity_poly.pdbx_strand_id
1 'polypeptide(L)'
;MATPPQDSVVLAPDATLAAPKWVPCGSKPKAVVFDVDETVLLNTGFEYDEALHPGRSYDEKRWQAWERSGGTRVLPTPGSVRALGVIRQMGVTVMFNTNRSSANADTTRAAIEGAGLGPAVHGETLYLSGDDAMGSKKDGRRATIAANYCVVAMGGDQLGDFSDLFNAGLTPAARRAAVLTEPLITVFGAGWFTLPNPAYGTALKGGVDDIFAPAQRWNSTEPTP
;
A
#
# COMPACT_ATOMS: atom_id res chain seq x y z
N MET A 1 16.20 -26.30 7.65
CA MET A 1 15.13 -25.51 7.00
C MET A 1 14.45 -24.69 8.08
N ALA A 2 14.18 -23.40 7.87
CA ALA A 2 13.49 -22.57 8.86
C ALA A 2 12.05 -23.08 9.07
N THR A 3 11.59 -23.10 10.33
CA THR A 3 10.21 -23.47 10.66
C THR A 3 9.24 -22.55 9.88
N PRO A 4 8.20 -23.10 9.21
CA PRO A 4 7.19 -22.28 8.56
C PRO A 4 6.53 -21.33 9.57
N PRO A 5 6.18 -20.09 9.16
CA PRO A 5 5.41 -19.21 10.03
C PRO A 5 4.06 -19.86 10.34
N GLN A 6 3.67 -19.85 11.62
CA GLN A 6 2.38 -20.40 12.04
C GLN A 6 1.23 -19.51 11.56
N ASP A 7 1.46 -18.19 11.58
CA ASP A 7 0.49 -17.17 11.22
C ASP A 7 0.97 -16.31 10.06
N SER A 8 0.01 -15.78 9.29
CA SER A 8 0.25 -14.74 8.29
C SER A 8 0.45 -13.38 8.96
N VAL A 9 0.77 -12.37 8.17
CA VAL A 9 0.78 -10.97 8.63
C VAL A 9 -0.52 -10.23 8.28
N VAL A 10 -1.57 -10.94 7.86
CA VAL A 10 -2.90 -10.35 7.60
C VAL A 10 -3.72 -10.44 8.87
N LEU A 11 -4.32 -9.32 9.30
CA LEU A 11 -5.20 -9.31 10.46
C LEU A 11 -6.45 -10.17 10.22
N ALA A 12 -6.84 -10.95 11.23
CA ALA A 12 -8.08 -11.71 11.22
C ALA A 12 -9.31 -10.77 11.27
N PRO A 13 -10.48 -11.19 10.76
CA PRO A 13 -11.67 -10.34 10.71
C PRO A 13 -12.14 -9.78 12.06
N ASP A 14 -11.85 -10.49 13.17
CA ASP A 14 -12.20 -10.09 14.54
C ASP A 14 -11.05 -9.37 15.28
N ALA A 15 -9.95 -9.05 14.58
CA ALA A 15 -8.82 -8.32 15.14
C ALA A 15 -9.15 -6.83 15.33
N THR A 16 -8.43 -6.21 16.25
CA THR A 16 -8.41 -4.75 16.40
C THR A 16 -6.97 -4.25 16.41
N LEU A 17 -6.75 -2.94 16.24
CA LEU A 17 -5.39 -2.38 16.35
C LEU A 17 -4.80 -2.59 17.76
N ALA A 18 -5.64 -2.56 18.81
CA ALA A 18 -5.21 -2.76 20.19
C ALA A 18 -5.02 -4.23 20.58
N ALA A 19 -5.70 -5.15 19.88
CA ALA A 19 -5.62 -6.59 20.10
C ALA A 19 -5.56 -7.28 18.71
N PRO A 20 -4.41 -7.23 18.03
CA PRO A 20 -4.24 -7.84 16.73
C PRO A 20 -4.29 -9.36 16.87
N LYS A 21 -4.94 -9.96 15.88
CA LYS A 21 -4.98 -11.40 15.66
C LYS A 21 -4.66 -11.63 14.20
N TRP A 22 -4.01 -12.72 13.88
CA TRP A 22 -3.50 -12.99 12.55
C TRP A 22 -4.24 -14.15 11.91
N VAL A 23 -4.42 -14.11 10.59
CA VAL A 23 -4.97 -15.26 9.85
C VAL A 23 -3.95 -16.40 9.88
N PRO A 24 -4.32 -17.63 10.30
CA PRO A 24 -3.40 -18.76 10.33
C PRO A 24 -2.88 -19.14 8.93
N CYS A 25 -1.61 -19.52 8.84
CA CYS A 25 -0.99 -19.94 7.58
C CYS A 25 -1.37 -21.37 7.15
N GLY A 26 -1.46 -22.30 8.10
CA GLY A 26 -1.67 -23.72 7.79
C GLY A 26 -0.62 -24.25 6.80
N SER A 27 -1.06 -24.99 5.78
CA SER A 27 -0.21 -25.52 4.70
C SER A 27 -0.24 -24.68 3.41
N LYS A 28 -0.81 -23.46 3.45
CA LYS A 28 -0.97 -22.61 2.27
C LYS A 28 0.39 -22.19 1.68
N PRO A 29 0.52 -22.07 0.35
CA PRO A 29 1.72 -21.52 -0.27
C PRO A 29 1.99 -20.09 0.22
N LYS A 30 3.27 -19.70 0.26
CA LYS A 30 3.67 -18.38 0.74
C LYS A 30 3.39 -17.30 -0.30
N ALA A 31 2.95 -16.14 0.17
CA ALA A 31 2.83 -14.94 -0.64
C ALA A 31 3.36 -13.70 0.11
N VAL A 32 3.68 -12.67 -0.65
CA VAL A 32 3.82 -11.29 -0.16
C VAL A 32 2.79 -10.43 -0.87
N VAL A 33 2.28 -9.40 -0.20
CA VAL A 33 1.30 -8.48 -0.77
C VAL A 33 1.89 -7.08 -0.81
N PHE A 34 1.87 -6.45 -1.98
CA PHE A 34 2.28 -5.07 -2.14
C PHE A 34 1.12 -4.22 -2.62
N ASP A 35 0.99 -3.01 -2.06
CA ASP A 35 0.38 -1.93 -2.83
C ASP A 35 1.23 -1.62 -4.09
N VAL A 36 0.65 -0.91 -5.07
CA VAL A 36 1.32 -0.56 -6.32
C VAL A 36 1.88 0.86 -6.30
N ASP A 37 1.01 1.86 -6.13
CA ASP A 37 1.30 3.27 -6.39
C ASP A 37 2.11 3.90 -5.25
N GLU A 38 3.26 4.50 -5.58
CA GLU A 38 4.28 5.01 -4.63
C GLU A 38 4.87 3.93 -3.70
N THR A 39 4.47 2.66 -3.89
CA THR A 39 5.00 1.48 -3.21
C THR A 39 6.01 0.75 -4.10
N VAL A 40 5.59 -0.04 -5.09
CA VAL A 40 6.52 -0.71 -6.02
C VAL A 40 6.69 0.05 -7.34
N LEU A 41 5.75 0.96 -7.65
CA LEU A 41 5.65 1.71 -8.88
C LEU A 41 5.47 3.20 -8.57
N LEU A 42 6.31 4.05 -9.13
CA LEU A 42 6.25 5.50 -9.04
C LEU A 42 5.47 6.10 -10.20
N ASN A 43 4.46 6.91 -9.91
CA ASN A 43 3.59 7.59 -10.87
C ASN A 43 4.20 8.90 -11.39
N THR A 44 5.46 8.88 -11.80
CA THR A 44 6.26 10.09 -12.07
C THR A 44 5.64 11.07 -13.04
N GLY A 45 4.93 10.59 -14.08
CA GLY A 45 4.20 11.46 -15.00
C GLY A 45 2.98 12.17 -14.37
N PHE A 46 2.26 11.50 -13.48
CA PHE A 46 1.15 12.09 -12.75
C PHE A 46 1.64 13.08 -11.70
N GLU A 47 2.66 12.71 -10.93
CA GLU A 47 3.27 13.59 -9.93
C GLU A 47 3.91 14.83 -10.56
N TYR A 48 4.48 14.71 -11.77
CA TYR A 48 4.91 15.86 -12.55
C TYR A 48 3.76 16.83 -12.89
N ASP A 49 2.60 16.31 -13.34
CA ASP A 49 1.42 17.15 -13.59
C ASP A 49 0.92 17.83 -12.30
N GLU A 50 0.92 17.12 -11.16
CA GLU A 50 0.55 17.72 -9.87
C GLU A 50 1.52 18.83 -9.44
N ALA A 51 2.83 18.61 -9.59
CA ALA A 51 3.85 19.59 -9.22
C ALA A 51 3.74 20.90 -10.03
N LEU A 52 3.26 20.84 -11.27
CA LEU A 52 3.00 22.02 -12.09
C LEU A 52 1.71 22.78 -11.71
N HIS A 53 0.84 22.18 -10.90
CA HIS A 53 -0.47 22.73 -10.56
C HIS A 53 -0.73 22.72 -9.06
N PRO A 54 0.06 23.49 -8.28
CA PRO A 54 -0.07 23.53 -6.83
C PRO A 54 -1.48 23.99 -6.42
N GLY A 55 -2.03 23.34 -5.39
CA GLY A 55 -3.38 23.62 -4.88
C GLY A 55 -4.52 22.95 -5.68
N ARG A 56 -4.21 22.24 -6.77
CA ARG A 56 -5.20 21.38 -7.44
C ARG A 56 -5.64 20.27 -6.47
N SER A 57 -6.94 20.12 -6.31
CA SER A 57 -7.50 19.00 -5.55
C SER A 57 -7.49 17.73 -6.40
N TYR A 58 -7.41 16.58 -5.73
CA TYR A 58 -7.56 15.27 -6.39
C TYR A 58 -8.87 15.19 -7.17
N ASP A 59 -8.78 14.70 -8.41
CA ASP A 59 -9.92 14.46 -9.31
C ASP A 59 -9.85 13.02 -9.82
N GLU A 60 -10.84 12.22 -9.42
CA GLU A 60 -10.97 10.82 -9.83
C GLU A 60 -11.02 10.66 -11.35
N LYS A 61 -11.71 11.54 -12.09
CA LYS A 61 -11.79 11.43 -13.56
C LYS A 61 -10.42 11.62 -14.21
N ARG A 62 -9.60 12.51 -13.66
CA ARG A 62 -8.23 12.73 -14.12
C ARG A 62 -7.34 11.53 -13.79
N TRP A 63 -7.47 10.98 -12.59
CA TRP A 63 -6.77 9.75 -12.21
C TRP A 63 -7.16 8.56 -13.11
N GLN A 64 -8.45 8.40 -13.40
CA GLN A 64 -8.94 7.39 -14.35
C GLN A 64 -8.37 7.60 -15.77
N ALA A 65 -8.19 8.86 -16.21
CA ALA A 65 -7.53 9.15 -17.48
C ALA A 65 -6.05 8.76 -17.43
N TRP A 66 -5.36 9.05 -16.33
CA TRP A 66 -3.99 8.62 -16.08
C TRP A 66 -3.84 7.09 -16.09
N GLU A 67 -4.69 6.34 -15.40
CA GLU A 67 -4.64 4.87 -15.42
C GLU A 67 -4.77 4.29 -16.83
N ARG A 68 -5.55 4.93 -17.70
CA ARG A 68 -5.76 4.48 -19.08
C ARG A 68 -4.60 4.81 -20.01
N SER A 69 -3.91 5.94 -19.84
CA SER A 69 -2.94 6.44 -20.82
C SER A 69 -1.52 6.66 -20.28
N GLY A 70 -1.34 6.67 -18.97
CA GLY A 70 -0.11 7.06 -18.29
C GLY A 70 0.91 5.93 -18.06
N GLY A 71 0.55 4.68 -18.37
CA GLY A 71 1.34 3.49 -17.99
C GLY A 71 2.78 3.44 -18.50
N THR A 72 3.17 4.24 -19.50
CA THR A 72 4.57 4.34 -19.98
C THR A 72 5.35 5.50 -19.33
N ARG A 73 4.72 6.26 -18.44
CA ARG A 73 5.29 7.43 -17.73
C ARG A 73 5.42 7.14 -16.24
N VAL A 74 5.77 5.90 -15.93
CA VAL A 74 6.00 5.38 -14.57
C VAL A 74 7.45 4.91 -14.45
N LEU A 75 7.96 4.81 -13.23
CA LEU A 75 9.23 4.15 -12.93
C LEU A 75 9.02 3.10 -11.83
N PRO A 76 9.78 2.00 -11.79
CA PRO A 76 9.78 1.15 -10.61
C PRO A 76 10.42 1.90 -9.44
N THR A 77 9.87 1.73 -8.24
CA THR A 77 10.51 2.20 -6.99
C THR A 77 11.92 1.61 -6.89
N PRO A 78 12.95 2.39 -6.50
CA PRO A 78 14.32 1.89 -6.41
C PRO A 78 14.42 0.58 -5.62
N GLY A 79 14.98 -0.46 -6.27
CA GLY A 79 15.16 -1.78 -5.69
C GLY A 79 13.97 -2.74 -5.84
N SER A 80 12.77 -2.28 -6.20
CA SER A 80 11.57 -3.13 -6.25
C SER A 80 11.69 -4.24 -7.29
N VAL A 81 12.16 -3.96 -8.51
CA VAL A 81 12.37 -4.99 -9.56
C VAL A 81 13.25 -6.15 -9.07
N ARG A 82 14.40 -5.83 -8.45
CA ARG A 82 15.30 -6.86 -7.91
C ARG A 82 14.66 -7.60 -6.73
N ALA A 83 14.02 -6.89 -5.82
CA ALA A 83 13.39 -7.49 -4.65
C ALA A 83 12.29 -8.47 -5.06
N LEU A 84 11.37 -8.07 -5.94
CA LEU A 84 10.30 -8.94 -6.43
C LEU A 84 10.85 -10.15 -7.19
N GLY A 85 11.91 -9.96 -7.99
CA GLY A 85 12.61 -11.06 -8.65
C GLY A 85 13.18 -12.09 -7.67
N VAL A 86 13.85 -11.65 -6.60
CA VAL A 86 14.40 -12.53 -5.56
C VAL A 86 13.28 -13.26 -4.81
N ILE A 87 12.19 -12.57 -4.45
CA ILE A 87 11.04 -13.18 -3.76
C ILE A 87 10.45 -14.32 -4.60
N ARG A 88 10.30 -14.12 -5.91
CA ARG A 88 9.82 -15.17 -6.83
C ARG A 88 10.79 -16.34 -6.92
N GLN A 89 12.10 -16.09 -6.98
CA GLN A 89 13.12 -17.15 -6.97
C GLN A 89 13.11 -17.98 -5.69
N MET A 90 12.66 -17.40 -4.57
CA MET A 90 12.45 -18.12 -3.31
C MET A 90 11.15 -18.96 -3.29
N GLY A 91 10.40 -19.01 -4.39
CA GLY A 91 9.12 -19.71 -4.49
C GLY A 91 7.98 -19.02 -3.74
N VAL A 92 8.11 -17.71 -3.46
CA VAL A 92 7.07 -16.91 -2.80
C VAL A 92 6.30 -16.12 -3.85
N THR A 93 4.97 -16.19 -3.79
CA THR A 93 4.10 -15.51 -4.75
C THR A 93 4.05 -14.01 -4.45
N VAL A 94 4.24 -13.18 -5.47
CA VAL A 94 4.09 -11.73 -5.35
C VAL A 94 2.67 -11.35 -5.74
N MET A 95 1.94 -10.72 -4.82
CA MET A 95 0.59 -10.21 -5.04
C MET A 95 0.60 -8.68 -5.07
N PHE A 96 -0.14 -8.10 -6.01
CA PHE A 96 -0.44 -6.67 -6.07
C PHE A 96 -1.87 -6.44 -5.60
N ASN A 97 -2.06 -5.62 -4.56
CA ASN A 97 -3.38 -5.22 -4.06
C ASN A 97 -3.46 -3.69 -4.06
N THR A 98 -3.99 -3.14 -5.15
CA THR A 98 -4.00 -1.70 -5.44
C THR A 98 -5.41 -1.13 -5.42
N ASN A 99 -5.49 0.18 -5.19
CA ASN A 99 -6.73 0.94 -5.35
C ASN A 99 -6.94 1.46 -6.78
N ARG A 100 -6.07 1.11 -7.73
CA ARG A 100 -6.37 1.29 -9.15
C ARG A 100 -7.66 0.56 -9.52
N SER A 101 -8.36 1.07 -10.53
CA SER A 101 -9.68 0.56 -10.90
C SER A 101 -9.59 -0.76 -11.65
N SER A 102 -10.43 -1.72 -11.28
CA SER A 102 -10.66 -2.97 -12.01
C SER A 102 -11.14 -2.73 -13.44
N ALA A 103 -11.80 -1.59 -13.70
CA ALA A 103 -12.17 -1.20 -15.07
C ALA A 103 -10.96 -0.90 -15.96
N ASN A 104 -9.78 -0.66 -15.38
CA ASN A 104 -8.51 -0.41 -16.06
C ASN A 104 -7.49 -1.54 -15.79
N ALA A 105 -7.96 -2.77 -15.57
CA ALA A 105 -7.09 -3.90 -15.24
C ALA A 105 -5.98 -4.14 -16.27
N ASP A 106 -6.31 -4.11 -17.57
CA ASP A 106 -5.35 -4.35 -18.64
C ASP A 106 -4.25 -3.29 -18.71
N THR A 107 -4.60 -2.01 -18.56
CA THR A 107 -3.61 -0.92 -18.59
C THR A 107 -2.77 -0.90 -17.31
N THR A 108 -3.37 -1.26 -16.17
CA THR A 108 -2.64 -1.43 -14.90
C THR A 108 -1.64 -2.57 -14.99
N ARG A 109 -2.05 -3.74 -15.49
CA ARG A 109 -1.13 -4.86 -15.77
C ARG A 109 0.00 -4.42 -16.68
N ALA A 110 -0.32 -3.77 -17.81
CA ALA A 110 0.69 -3.33 -18.77
C ALA A 110 1.69 -2.34 -18.15
N ALA A 111 1.26 -1.44 -17.26
CA ALA A 111 2.15 -0.52 -16.55
C ALA A 111 3.09 -1.27 -15.57
N ILE A 112 2.55 -2.20 -14.77
CA ILE A 112 3.33 -3.00 -13.81
C ILE A 112 4.35 -3.89 -14.56
N GLU A 113 3.92 -4.57 -15.61
CA GLU A 113 4.78 -5.45 -16.41
C GLU A 113 5.82 -4.66 -17.22
N GLY A 114 5.41 -3.53 -17.81
CA GLY A 114 6.31 -2.62 -18.53
C GLY A 114 7.40 -2.01 -17.66
N ALA A 115 7.12 -1.81 -16.36
CA ALA A 115 8.11 -1.37 -15.37
C ALA A 115 9.03 -2.52 -14.87
N GLY A 116 8.84 -3.75 -15.36
CA GLY A 116 9.62 -4.93 -14.96
C GLY A 116 9.21 -5.53 -13.61
N LEU A 117 8.04 -5.17 -13.08
CA LEU A 117 7.57 -5.65 -11.78
C LEU A 117 6.76 -6.94 -11.87
N GLY A 118 6.28 -7.27 -13.07
CA GLY A 118 5.40 -8.41 -13.35
C GLY A 118 5.97 -9.80 -13.08
N PRO A 119 5.17 -10.87 -13.28
CA PRO A 119 3.83 -10.83 -13.89
C PRO A 119 2.73 -10.31 -12.94
N ALA A 120 1.70 -9.69 -13.50
CA ALA A 120 0.55 -9.14 -12.78
C ALA A 120 -0.77 -9.62 -13.41
N VAL A 121 -1.26 -10.79 -12.99
CA VAL A 121 -2.41 -11.46 -13.60
C VAL A 121 -3.68 -11.11 -12.81
N HIS A 122 -4.62 -10.41 -13.44
CA HIS A 122 -5.86 -9.96 -12.78
C HIS A 122 -6.66 -11.16 -12.23
N GLY A 123 -7.05 -11.09 -10.95
CA GLY A 123 -7.76 -12.15 -10.24
C GLY A 123 -6.85 -13.23 -9.64
N GLU A 124 -5.57 -13.28 -10.02
CA GLU A 124 -4.60 -14.27 -9.52
C GLU A 124 -3.47 -13.62 -8.71
N THR A 125 -2.75 -12.66 -9.31
CA THR A 125 -1.65 -11.92 -8.66
C THR A 125 -1.84 -10.40 -8.69
N LEU A 126 -2.92 -9.92 -9.32
CA LEU A 126 -3.32 -8.52 -9.33
C LEU A 126 -4.78 -8.40 -8.88
N TYR A 127 -4.98 -7.64 -7.80
CA TYR A 127 -6.28 -7.35 -7.19
C TYR A 127 -6.48 -5.84 -7.16
N LEU A 128 -7.62 -5.39 -7.68
CA LEU A 128 -7.93 -4.00 -8.02
C LEU A 128 -9.20 -3.51 -7.30
N SER A 129 -9.35 -2.20 -7.12
CA SER A 129 -10.59 -1.64 -6.60
C SER A 129 -11.76 -1.97 -7.53
N GLY A 130 -12.83 -2.52 -6.96
CA GLY A 130 -13.98 -3.04 -7.70
C GLY A 130 -13.97 -4.56 -7.94
N ASP A 131 -12.87 -5.26 -7.62
CA ASP A 131 -12.87 -6.73 -7.52
C ASP A 131 -13.66 -7.23 -6.29
N ASP A 132 -13.90 -6.34 -5.33
CA ASP A 132 -14.82 -6.52 -4.21
C ASP A 132 -15.78 -5.34 -4.08
N ALA A 133 -16.78 -5.49 -3.21
CA ALA A 133 -17.77 -4.43 -2.94
C ALA A 133 -17.29 -3.38 -1.91
N MET A 134 -15.99 -3.31 -1.61
CA MET A 134 -15.45 -2.47 -0.54
C MET A 134 -14.82 -1.17 -1.05
N GLY A 135 -14.75 -0.96 -2.36
CA GLY A 135 -14.21 0.26 -2.96
C GLY A 135 -12.70 0.40 -2.71
N SER A 136 -12.28 1.53 -2.12
CA SER A 136 -10.86 1.81 -1.83
C SER A 136 -10.32 1.10 -0.58
N LYS A 137 -11.19 0.38 0.14
CA LYS A 137 -10.80 -0.50 1.24
C LYS A 137 -10.17 -1.77 0.67
N LYS A 138 -9.16 -2.30 1.36
CA LYS A 138 -8.29 -3.38 0.84
C LYS A 138 -8.41 -4.71 1.61
N ASP A 139 -9.09 -4.74 2.75
CA ASP A 139 -9.22 -5.94 3.59
C ASP A 139 -10.03 -7.04 2.89
N GLY A 140 -11.02 -6.71 2.05
CA GLY A 140 -11.77 -7.68 1.25
C GLY A 140 -10.86 -8.47 0.31
N ARG A 141 -10.13 -7.76 -0.56
CA ARG A 141 -9.09 -8.36 -1.42
C ARG A 141 -8.00 -9.09 -0.63
N ARG A 142 -7.55 -8.56 0.51
CA ARG A 142 -6.58 -9.26 1.37
C ARG A 142 -7.13 -10.55 1.98
N ALA A 143 -8.39 -10.58 2.37
CA ALA A 143 -9.03 -11.80 2.85
C ALA A 143 -9.10 -12.86 1.74
N THR A 144 -9.43 -12.47 0.50
CA THR A 144 -9.39 -13.37 -0.67
C THR A 144 -7.98 -13.94 -0.90
N ILE A 145 -6.94 -13.11 -0.80
CA ILE A 145 -5.54 -13.58 -0.90
C ILE A 145 -5.22 -14.53 0.26
N ALA A 146 -5.50 -14.12 1.50
CA ALA A 146 -5.15 -14.89 2.71
C ALA A 146 -5.94 -16.20 2.86
N ALA A 147 -7.08 -16.35 2.18
CA ALA A 147 -7.81 -17.61 2.09
C ALA A 147 -7.00 -18.69 1.36
N ASN A 148 -6.19 -18.29 0.37
CA ASN A 148 -5.45 -19.21 -0.50
C ASN A 148 -3.93 -19.23 -0.21
N TYR A 149 -3.40 -18.17 0.41
CA TYR A 149 -1.97 -18.00 0.66
C TYR A 149 -1.66 -17.70 2.12
N CYS A 150 -0.48 -18.15 2.57
CA CYS A 150 0.17 -17.68 3.78
C CYS A 150 0.91 -16.38 3.45
N VAL A 151 0.30 -15.23 3.74
CA VAL A 151 0.92 -13.92 3.50
C VAL A 151 2.00 -13.68 4.56
N VAL A 152 3.27 -13.74 4.18
CA VAL A 152 4.40 -13.65 5.11
C VAL A 152 4.98 -12.24 5.25
N ALA A 153 4.67 -11.36 4.30
CA ALA A 153 5.01 -9.94 4.37
C ALA A 153 4.02 -9.10 3.57
N MET A 154 3.84 -7.84 3.97
CA MET A 154 3.13 -6.82 3.22
C MET A 154 3.98 -5.56 3.08
N GLY A 155 3.87 -4.87 1.95
CA GLY A 155 4.50 -3.58 1.72
C GLY A 155 3.52 -2.55 1.17
N GLY A 156 3.64 -1.30 1.62
CA GLY A 156 2.73 -0.22 1.24
C GLY A 156 3.23 1.14 1.69
N ASP A 157 2.74 2.20 1.06
CA ASP A 157 3.04 3.58 1.41
C ASP A 157 2.02 4.18 2.40
N GLN A 158 0.85 3.54 2.54
CA GLN A 158 -0.21 3.97 3.44
C GLN A 158 -0.54 2.91 4.49
N LEU A 159 -0.98 3.37 5.66
CA LEU A 159 -1.42 2.44 6.72
C LEU A 159 -2.64 1.59 6.32
N GLY A 160 -3.45 2.08 5.39
CA GLY A 160 -4.57 1.33 4.79
C GLY A 160 -4.12 0.06 4.04
N ASP A 161 -2.89 0.03 3.55
CA ASP A 161 -2.32 -1.14 2.86
C ASP A 161 -2.12 -2.32 3.81
N PHE A 162 -1.97 -2.03 5.12
CA PHE A 162 -1.80 -3.03 6.17
C PHE A 162 -3.07 -3.34 6.96
N SER A 163 -4.06 -2.44 7.00
CA SER A 163 -5.44 -2.74 7.48
C SER A 163 -6.41 -1.58 7.23
N ASP A 164 -7.67 -1.87 6.89
CA ASP A 164 -8.71 -0.84 6.83
C ASP A 164 -9.10 -0.29 8.21
N LEU A 165 -8.68 -0.94 9.31
CA LEU A 165 -8.87 -0.41 10.67
C LEU A 165 -8.19 0.96 10.85
N PHE A 166 -7.07 1.22 10.15
CA PHE A 166 -6.45 2.55 10.15
C PHE A 166 -7.32 3.61 9.45
N ASN A 167 -8.23 3.18 8.57
CA ASN A 167 -9.17 4.04 7.85
C ASN A 167 -10.52 4.21 8.54
N ALA A 168 -10.73 3.59 9.72
CA ALA A 168 -11.99 3.61 10.46
C ALA A 168 -12.19 4.90 11.29
N GLY A 169 -12.02 6.08 10.69
CA GLY A 169 -12.29 7.38 11.32
C GLY A 169 -11.14 7.96 12.16
N LEU A 170 -9.96 7.32 12.17
CA LEU A 170 -8.79 7.86 12.86
C LEU A 170 -8.20 9.08 12.15
N THR A 171 -7.84 10.10 12.93
CA THR A 171 -7.06 11.27 12.46
C THR A 171 -5.65 10.85 12.05
N PRO A 172 -4.94 11.63 11.20
CA PRO A 172 -3.54 11.34 10.88
C PRO A 172 -2.64 11.14 12.11
N ALA A 173 -2.82 11.98 13.14
CA ALA A 173 -2.10 11.85 14.41
C ALA A 173 -2.41 10.53 15.14
N ALA A 174 -3.68 10.14 15.24
CA ALA A 174 -4.08 8.90 15.89
C ALA A 174 -3.55 7.66 15.15
N ARG A 175 -3.54 7.69 13.81
CA ARG A 175 -2.95 6.62 12.99
C ARG A 175 -1.46 6.45 13.25
N ARG A 176 -0.70 7.54 13.30
CA ARG A 176 0.73 7.52 13.62
C ARG A 176 0.98 7.00 15.03
N ALA A 177 0.19 7.42 16.02
CA ALA A 177 0.32 6.93 17.38
C ALA A 177 0.08 5.42 17.48
N ALA A 178 -0.93 4.90 16.79
CA ALA A 178 -1.31 3.48 16.84
C ALA A 178 -0.20 2.51 16.37
N VAL A 179 0.69 2.95 15.47
CA VAL A 179 1.78 2.11 14.95
C VAL A 179 3.08 2.22 15.75
N LEU A 180 3.14 3.16 16.70
CA LEU A 180 4.30 3.39 17.59
C LEU A 180 4.13 2.73 18.96
N THR A 181 3.06 1.95 19.15
CA THR A 181 2.74 1.30 20.42
C THR A 181 2.60 -0.20 20.26
N GLU A 182 2.89 -0.93 21.33
CA GLU A 182 2.52 -2.34 21.43
C GLU A 182 1.00 -2.51 21.29
N PRO A 183 0.54 -3.64 20.73
CA PRO A 183 1.34 -4.74 20.17
C PRO A 183 1.80 -4.53 18.71
N LEU A 184 1.29 -3.50 18.02
CA LEU A 184 1.50 -3.33 16.58
C LEU A 184 2.92 -2.96 16.19
N ILE A 185 3.65 -2.21 17.02
CA ILE A 185 5.02 -1.77 16.67
C ILE A 185 5.93 -2.94 16.25
N THR A 186 5.72 -4.12 16.81
CA THR A 186 6.54 -5.31 16.54
C THR A 186 6.40 -5.88 15.14
N VAL A 187 5.27 -5.65 14.43
CA VAL A 187 5.08 -6.16 13.07
C VAL A 187 5.72 -5.25 12.01
N PHE A 188 5.90 -3.96 12.32
CA PHE A 188 6.57 -3.01 11.42
C PHE A 188 8.06 -3.34 11.32
N GLY A 189 8.55 -3.57 10.11
CA GLY A 189 9.91 -4.04 9.82
C GLY A 189 10.12 -5.55 10.00
N ALA A 190 9.14 -6.28 10.55
CA ALA A 190 9.20 -7.74 10.73
C ALA A 190 8.14 -8.52 9.93
N GLY A 191 7.25 -7.80 9.24
CA GLY A 191 6.17 -8.36 8.43
C GLY A 191 5.42 -7.29 7.65
N TRP A 192 5.31 -6.09 8.19
CA TRP A 192 4.78 -4.91 7.50
C TRP A 192 5.92 -3.94 7.18
N PHE A 193 6.11 -3.63 5.90
CA PHE A 193 7.20 -2.79 5.42
C PHE A 193 6.64 -1.51 4.80
N THR A 194 6.78 -0.39 5.52
CA THR A 194 6.29 0.92 5.07
C THR A 194 7.28 1.58 4.12
N LEU A 195 6.77 2.16 3.04
CA LEU A 195 7.53 3.07 2.18
C LEU A 195 7.06 4.51 2.41
N PRO A 196 7.95 5.50 2.38
CA PRO A 196 7.57 6.88 2.60
C PRO A 196 6.92 7.47 1.34
N ASN A 197 5.68 7.95 1.46
CA ASN A 197 5.03 8.81 0.47
C ASN A 197 4.71 10.18 1.09
N PRO A 198 5.54 11.20 0.85
CA PRO A 198 5.28 12.56 1.33
C PRO A 198 4.40 13.38 0.37
N ALA A 199 4.04 12.86 -0.81
CA ALA A 199 3.33 13.60 -1.85
C ALA A 199 1.81 13.60 -1.63
N TYR A 200 1.24 12.46 -1.27
CA TYR A 200 -0.20 12.33 -1.02
C TYR A 200 -0.52 11.25 0.02
N GLY A 201 -1.80 11.12 0.33
CA GLY A 201 -2.33 9.98 1.06
C GLY A 201 -3.06 10.34 2.34
N THR A 202 -3.56 9.32 3.03
CA THR A 202 -4.39 9.53 4.22
C THR A 202 -3.64 10.17 5.40
N ALA A 203 -2.30 10.08 5.41
CA ALA A 203 -1.46 10.76 6.39
C ALA A 203 -1.46 12.30 6.25
N LEU A 204 -1.89 12.82 5.09
CA LEU A 204 -1.93 14.25 4.75
C LEU A 204 -3.37 14.78 4.59
N LYS A 205 -4.38 14.02 5.04
CA LYS A 205 -5.79 14.48 5.02
C LYS A 205 -6.11 15.33 6.24
N GLY A 206 -6.83 16.43 6.02
CA GLY A 206 -7.29 17.34 7.08
C GLY A 206 -6.61 18.70 6.99
N GLY A 207 -6.82 19.53 8.01
CA GLY A 207 -6.11 20.81 8.16
C GLY A 207 -4.69 20.62 8.68
N VAL A 208 -3.91 21.71 8.68
CA VAL A 208 -2.54 21.75 9.21
C VAL A 208 -2.47 21.20 10.64
N ASP A 209 -3.47 21.49 11.47
CA ASP A 209 -3.51 21.03 12.85
C ASP A 209 -3.79 19.52 13.01
N ASP A 210 -4.54 18.93 12.07
CA ASP A 210 -4.82 17.49 12.04
C ASP A 210 -3.57 16.67 11.66
N ILE A 211 -2.76 17.25 10.76
CA ILE A 211 -1.59 16.62 10.17
C ILE A 211 -0.34 16.87 11.03
N PHE A 212 -0.14 18.09 11.50
CA PHE A 212 1.08 18.53 12.19
C PHE A 212 0.76 18.98 13.61
N ALA A 213 0.89 18.06 14.57
CA ALA A 213 0.71 18.37 15.99
C ALA A 213 1.62 19.54 16.42
N PRO A 214 1.14 20.49 17.27
CA PRO A 214 1.92 21.66 17.67
C PRO A 214 3.34 21.36 18.15
N ALA A 215 3.53 20.24 18.87
CA ALA A 215 4.83 19.81 19.39
C ALA A 215 5.86 19.42 18.31
N GLN A 216 5.43 19.20 17.06
CA GLN A 216 6.29 18.81 15.94
C GLN A 216 6.50 19.95 14.94
N ARG A 217 5.97 21.15 15.21
CA ARG A 217 6.11 22.29 14.31
C ARG A 217 7.48 22.91 14.48
N TRP A 218 8.24 22.90 13.39
CA TRP A 218 9.46 23.66 13.29
C TRP A 218 9.14 25.07 12.79
N ASN A 219 9.59 26.09 13.53
CA ASN A 219 9.51 27.49 13.13
C ASN A 219 10.89 27.96 12.68
N SER A 220 11.03 28.34 11.42
CA SER A 220 12.27 28.92 10.91
C SER A 220 12.57 30.24 11.64
N THR A 221 13.83 30.45 12.00
CA THR A 221 14.34 31.71 12.55
C THR A 221 15.00 32.58 11.49
N GLU A 222 14.83 32.26 10.20
CA GLU A 222 15.39 33.08 9.13
C GLU A 222 14.77 34.48 9.17
N PRO A 223 15.59 35.55 9.12
CA PRO A 223 15.06 36.90 9.01
C PRO A 223 14.28 37.02 7.70
N THR A 224 13.06 37.52 7.78
CA THR A 224 12.24 37.83 6.62
C THR A 224 13.03 38.73 5.67
N PRO A 225 13.17 38.38 4.38
CA PRO A 225 13.88 39.20 3.41
C PRO A 225 13.29 40.61 3.28
#